data_AF-A0A5C7EHV5-F1
#
_entry.id   AF-A0A5C7EHV5-F1
#
_cell.length_a   1.000
_cell.length_b   1.000
_cell.length_c   1.000
_cell.angle_alpha   90.00
_cell.angle_beta   90.00
_cell.angle_gamma   90.00
#
_symmetry.space_group_name_H-M   'P 1'
#
loop_
_entity.id
_entity.type
_entity.pdbx_description
1 polymer ?
#
loop_
_entity_poly.entity_id
_entity_poly.type
_entity_poly.pdbx_seq_one_letter_code
_entity_poly.pdbx_strand_id
1 'polypeptide(L)'
;MSIRSLLVELAAIRRKLNEFGIRDEAGYAELLVAEALGGQRNGSSVVRGWDVEAPGYGRVEVRSRTLPFDGRQETRLHLPASKRGHFDWFAGVIFNQDLTVREAFLLPHDAAWECARLNRRSDVTLKSARARPEYRPLPKLDDLQAGFDA
;
A
#
# COMPACT_ATOMS: atom_id res chain seq x y z
N MET A 1 -25.63 19.04 7.37
CA MET A 1 -25.62 17.92 6.39
C MET A 1 -26.18 16.68 7.09
N SER A 2 -27.04 15.88 6.45
CA SER A 2 -27.59 14.66 7.08
C SER A 2 -26.66 13.46 6.89
N ILE A 3 -26.77 12.44 7.75
CA ILE A 3 -26.01 11.18 7.58
C ILE A 3 -26.29 10.58 6.20
N ARG A 4 -27.55 10.63 5.74
CA ARG A 4 -27.93 10.13 4.41
C ARG A 4 -27.21 10.90 3.29
N SER A 5 -27.15 12.24 3.37
CA SER A 5 -26.45 13.02 2.33
C SER A 5 -24.96 12.73 2.30
N LEU A 6 -24.31 12.52 3.45
CA LEU A 6 -22.91 12.10 3.52
C LEU A 6 -22.69 10.73 2.86
N LEU A 7 -23.57 9.76 3.11
CA LEU A 7 -23.48 8.44 2.47
C LEU A 7 -23.72 8.48 0.96
N VAL A 8 -24.62 9.34 0.49
CA VAL A 8 -24.87 9.55 -0.95
C VAL A 8 -23.65 10.17 -1.62
N GLU A 9 -23.05 11.18 -1.00
CA GLU A 9 -21.81 11.81 -1.49
C GLU A 9 -20.65 10.81 -1.53
N LEU A 10 -20.46 10.04 -0.46
CA LEU A 10 -19.47 8.97 -0.41
C LEU A 10 -19.67 7.94 -1.53
N ALA A 11 -20.91 7.55 -1.83
CA ALA A 11 -21.21 6.63 -2.93
C ALA A 11 -20.90 7.24 -4.31
N ALA A 12 -21.08 8.56 -4.49
CA ALA A 12 -20.69 9.26 -5.70
C ALA A 12 -19.17 9.32 -5.85
N ILE A 13 -18.44 9.63 -4.78
CA ILE A 13 -16.97 9.64 -4.77
C ILE A 13 -16.41 8.25 -5.10
N ARG A 14 -16.92 7.19 -4.47
CA ARG A 14 -16.50 5.81 -4.76
C ARG A 14 -16.71 5.41 -6.22
N ARG A 15 -17.79 5.88 -6.85
CA ARG A 15 -18.02 5.63 -8.29
C ARG A 15 -16.95 6.31 -9.14
N LYS A 16 -16.60 7.57 -8.84
CA LYS A 16 -15.52 8.27 -9.53
C LYS A 16 -14.17 7.57 -9.33
N LEU A 17 -13.84 7.16 -8.10
CA LEU A 17 -12.60 6.43 -7.82
C LEU A 17 -12.49 5.10 -8.58
N ASN A 18 -13.61 4.40 -8.78
CA ASN A 18 -13.64 3.17 -9.57
C ASN A 18 -13.28 3.40 -11.05
N GLU A 19 -13.47 4.60 -11.60
CA GLU A 19 -13.03 4.94 -12.97
C GLU A 19 -11.49 4.85 -13.10
N PHE A 20 -10.78 5.06 -11.98
CA PHE A 20 -9.34 4.87 -11.84
C PHE A 20 -8.96 3.47 -11.34
N GLY A 21 -9.93 2.55 -11.23
CA GLY A 21 -9.74 1.22 -10.65
C GLY A 21 -9.39 1.26 -9.15
N ILE A 22 -9.78 2.31 -8.42
CA ILE A 22 -9.53 2.45 -6.98
C ILE A 22 -10.83 2.14 -6.23
N ARG A 23 -10.83 1.07 -5.45
CA ARG A 23 -12.00 0.67 -4.64
C ARG A 23 -11.93 1.18 -3.19
N ASP A 24 -10.71 1.26 -2.68
CA ASP A 24 -10.38 1.59 -1.30
C ASP A 24 -8.93 2.09 -1.19
N GLU A 25 -8.49 2.31 0.05
CA GLU A 25 -7.13 2.72 0.39
C GLU A 25 -6.05 1.79 -0.19
N ALA A 26 -6.29 0.47 -0.17
CA ALA A 26 -5.32 -0.50 -0.68
C ALA A 26 -5.15 -0.36 -2.19
N GLY A 27 -6.26 -0.24 -2.93
CA GLY A 27 -6.22 0.01 -4.37
C GLY A 27 -5.54 1.33 -4.75
N TYR A 28 -5.62 2.36 -3.89
CA TYR A 28 -4.88 3.60 -4.07
C TYR A 28 -3.37 3.42 -3.83
N ALA A 29 -2.98 2.70 -2.77
CA ALA A 29 -1.58 2.38 -2.50
C ALA A 29 -0.94 1.56 -3.64
N GLU A 30 -1.68 0.58 -4.19
CA GLU A 30 -1.24 -0.19 -5.36
C GLU A 30 -0.94 0.70 -6.57
N LEU A 31 -1.79 1.71 -6.82
CA LEU A 31 -1.60 2.64 -7.92
C LEU A 31 -0.33 3.47 -7.73
N LEU A 32 -0.16 4.07 -6.56
CA LEU A 32 1.01 4.88 -6.23
C LEU A 32 2.32 4.07 -6.31
N VAL A 33 2.32 2.83 -5.83
CA VAL A 33 3.50 1.95 -5.91
C VAL A 33 3.79 1.55 -7.35
N ALA A 34 2.77 1.25 -8.16
CA ALA A 34 2.97 0.97 -9.58
C ALA A 34 3.61 2.15 -10.30
N GLU A 35 3.11 3.36 -10.10
CA GLU A 35 3.67 4.59 -10.69
C GLU A 35 5.12 4.83 -10.24
N ALA A 36 5.39 4.72 -8.94
CA ALA A 36 6.73 4.92 -8.39
C ALA A 36 7.79 3.94 -8.91
N LEU A 37 7.37 2.73 -9.27
CA LEU A 37 8.25 1.68 -9.77
C LEU A 37 8.22 1.55 -11.29
N GLY A 38 7.47 2.40 -11.99
CA GLY A 38 7.24 2.27 -13.44
C GLY A 38 6.61 0.93 -13.81
N GLY A 39 5.83 0.34 -12.90
CA GLY A 39 5.17 -0.95 -13.04
C GLY A 39 3.70 -0.85 -13.38
N GLN A 40 3.00 -1.97 -13.25
CA GLN A 40 1.56 -2.09 -13.51
C GLN A 40 0.88 -2.88 -12.38
N ARG A 41 -0.34 -2.49 -12.05
CA ARG A 41 -1.18 -3.24 -11.09
C ARG A 41 -1.64 -4.55 -11.68
N ASN A 42 -1.57 -5.62 -10.90
CA ASN A 42 -2.16 -6.91 -11.21
C ASN A 42 -3.66 -6.89 -10.87
N GLY A 43 -4.50 -6.53 -11.84
CA GLY A 43 -5.95 -6.49 -11.67
C GLY A 43 -6.65 -7.86 -11.65
N SER A 44 -5.91 -8.97 -11.81
CA SER A 44 -6.49 -10.31 -11.91
C SER A 44 -6.73 -10.92 -10.53
N SER A 45 -7.99 -11.17 -10.20
CA SER A 45 -8.37 -11.94 -9.00
C SER A 45 -7.96 -13.43 -9.07
N VAL A 46 -7.54 -13.89 -10.25
CA VAL A 46 -7.11 -15.28 -10.51
C VAL A 46 -5.62 -15.46 -10.23
N VAL A 47 -4.80 -14.44 -10.50
CA VAL A 47 -3.36 -14.44 -10.22
C VAL A 47 -3.14 -14.05 -8.76
N ARG A 48 -3.06 -15.07 -7.90
CA ARG A 48 -2.89 -14.88 -6.46
C ARG A 48 -1.41 -14.74 -6.13
N GLY A 49 -1.02 -13.62 -5.52
CA GLY A 49 0.28 -13.58 -4.85
C GLY A 49 0.93 -12.22 -4.64
N TRP A 50 0.68 -11.28 -5.54
CA TRP A 50 1.27 -9.94 -5.55
C TRP A 50 0.31 -8.96 -6.23
N ASP A 51 0.52 -7.67 -5.99
CA ASP A 51 -0.42 -6.62 -6.39
C ASP A 51 0.15 -5.73 -7.52
N VAL A 52 1.48 -5.62 -7.64
CA VAL A 52 2.16 -4.83 -8.69
C VAL A 52 3.27 -5.65 -9.34
N GLU A 53 3.41 -5.57 -10.65
CA GLU A 53 4.57 -6.08 -11.37
C GLU A 53 5.36 -4.90 -11.95
N ALA A 54 6.65 -4.82 -11.63
CA ALA A 54 7.48 -3.68 -11.99
C ALA A 54 8.83 -4.08 -12.60
N PRO A 55 9.29 -3.43 -13.69
CA PRO A 55 10.62 -3.66 -14.23
C PRO A 55 11.71 -3.45 -13.17
N GLY A 56 12.64 -4.39 -13.05
CA GLY A 56 13.74 -4.31 -12.08
C GLY A 56 13.37 -4.70 -10.63
N TYR A 57 12.07 -4.81 -10.31
CA TYR A 57 11.58 -5.26 -9.00
C TYR A 57 10.76 -6.56 -9.08
N GLY A 58 10.29 -6.98 -10.25
CA GLY A 58 9.49 -8.19 -10.39
C GLY A 58 8.14 -8.05 -9.70
N ARG A 59 7.75 -9.05 -8.90
CA ARG A 59 6.45 -9.12 -8.22
C ARG A 59 6.49 -8.39 -6.88
N VAL A 60 5.59 -7.43 -6.69
CA VAL A 60 5.52 -6.58 -5.50
C VAL A 60 4.19 -6.77 -4.80
N GLU A 61 4.24 -7.18 -3.53
CA GLU A 61 3.08 -7.18 -2.63
C GLU A 61 2.96 -5.79 -1.98
N VAL A 62 1.78 -5.18 -2.04
CA VAL A 62 1.52 -3.86 -1.48
C VAL A 62 0.65 -3.98 -0.25
N ARG A 63 1.06 -3.34 0.85
CA ARG A 63 0.24 -3.21 2.04
C ARG A 63 0.19 -1.78 2.50
N SER A 64 -0.99 -1.32 2.86
CA SER A 64 -1.20 0.04 3.34
C SER A 64 -1.81 0.12 4.73
N ARG A 65 -1.62 1.29 5.36
CA ARG A 65 -2.31 1.66 6.60
C ARG A 65 -2.52 3.16 6.68
N THR A 66 -3.76 3.59 6.87
CA THR A 66 -4.07 4.94 7.37
C THR A 66 -3.92 5.03 8.88
N LEU A 67 -3.26 6.09 9.35
CA LEU A 67 -3.16 6.41 10.78
C LEU A 67 -4.56 6.66 11.38
N PRO A 68 -4.86 6.09 12.55
CA PRO A 68 -6.17 6.25 13.18
C PRO A 68 -6.43 7.71 13.60
N PHE A 69 -7.72 8.06 13.68
CA PHE A 69 -8.20 9.39 14.11
C PHE A 69 -7.86 9.74 15.57
N ASP A 70 -7.54 8.73 16.38
CA ASP A 70 -7.19 8.89 17.81
C ASP A 70 -5.72 9.29 18.06
N GLY A 71 -4.96 9.57 17.00
CA GLY A 71 -3.58 10.07 17.09
C GLY A 71 -2.52 8.97 17.33
N ARG A 72 -2.91 7.70 17.43
CA ARG A 72 -1.93 6.61 17.58
C ARG A 72 -1.04 6.47 16.34
N GLN A 73 0.22 6.13 16.58
CA GLN A 73 1.24 5.91 15.54
C GLN A 73 1.23 4.45 15.09
N GLU A 74 0.09 4.00 14.56
CA GLU A 74 -0.12 2.60 14.18
C GLU A 74 0.40 2.32 12.77
N THR A 75 1.55 1.65 12.68
CA THR A 75 2.25 1.37 11.41
C THR A 75 2.35 -0.12 11.07
N ARG A 76 1.59 -0.98 11.75
CA ARG A 76 1.56 -2.42 11.46
C ARG A 76 0.90 -2.67 10.11
N LEU A 77 1.65 -3.28 9.21
CA LEU A 77 1.19 -3.79 7.92
C LEU A 77 1.18 -5.31 7.97
N HIS A 78 -0.01 -5.90 7.85
CA HIS A 78 -0.17 -7.34 7.96
C HIS A 78 0.35 -8.06 6.71
N LEU A 79 1.23 -9.05 6.91
CA LEU A 79 1.78 -9.92 5.89
C LEU A 79 1.35 -11.37 6.17
N PRO A 80 0.26 -11.85 5.55
CA PRO A 80 -0.28 -13.17 5.87
C PRO A 80 0.63 -14.30 5.38
N ALA A 81 0.71 -15.40 6.15
CA ALA A 81 1.52 -16.59 5.84
C ALA A 81 1.26 -17.16 4.43
N SER A 82 0.03 -17.02 3.93
CA SER A 82 -0.37 -17.44 2.58
C SER A 82 0.32 -16.68 1.44
N LYS A 83 0.98 -15.56 1.72
CA LYS A 83 1.74 -14.77 0.72
C LYS A 83 3.23 -15.16 0.66
N ARG A 84 3.68 -16.11 1.48
CA ARG A 84 5.09 -16.53 1.49
C ARG A 84 5.49 -17.17 0.15
N GLY A 85 6.56 -16.66 -0.46
CA GLY A 85 7.10 -17.11 -1.75
C GLY A 85 6.35 -16.59 -2.98
N HIS A 86 5.33 -15.74 -2.79
CA HIS A 86 4.47 -15.27 -3.87
C HIS A 86 4.85 -13.91 -4.46
N PHE A 87 5.76 -13.19 -3.82
CA PHE A 87 6.26 -11.88 -4.24
C PHE A 87 7.77 -11.82 -4.01
N ASP A 88 8.42 -10.90 -4.72
CA ASP A 88 9.86 -10.66 -4.65
C ASP A 88 10.16 -9.47 -3.71
N TRP A 89 9.27 -8.46 -3.73
CA TRP A 89 9.35 -7.27 -2.86
C TRP A 89 8.05 -7.00 -2.12
N PHE A 90 8.20 -6.48 -0.90
CA PHE A 90 7.12 -5.96 -0.09
C PHE A 90 7.17 -4.43 -0.12
N ALA A 91 6.08 -3.80 -0.55
CA ALA A 91 5.88 -2.36 -0.47
C ALA A 91 4.94 -2.03 0.69
N GLY A 92 5.42 -1.22 1.62
CA GLY A 92 4.60 -0.70 2.72
C GLY A 92 4.28 0.78 2.51
N VAL A 93 3.01 1.15 2.59
CA VAL A 93 2.54 2.55 2.47
C VAL A 93 1.78 2.97 3.73
N ILE A 94 2.24 4.03 4.38
CA ILE A 94 1.60 4.60 5.56
C ILE A 94 1.01 5.95 5.17
N PHE A 95 -0.30 6.08 5.34
CA PHE A 95 -1.04 7.31 5.05
C PHE A 95 -1.32 8.12 6.33
N ASN A 96 -1.32 9.44 6.20
CA ASN A 96 -1.99 10.32 7.15
C ASN A 96 -3.52 10.19 7.02
N GLN A 97 -4.26 10.81 7.95
CA GLN A 97 -5.72 10.73 7.99
C GLN A 97 -6.42 11.32 6.75
N ASP A 98 -5.73 12.21 6.03
CA ASP A 98 -6.17 12.84 4.78
C ASP A 98 -5.70 12.08 3.52
N LEU A 99 -5.18 10.86 3.69
CA LEU A 99 -4.64 10.00 2.63
C LEU A 99 -3.36 10.53 1.95
N THR A 100 -2.72 11.58 2.49
CA THR A 100 -1.36 11.94 2.08
C THR A 100 -0.38 10.87 2.55
N VAL A 101 0.64 10.56 1.73
CA VAL A 101 1.65 9.56 2.04
C VAL A 101 2.60 10.13 3.08
N ARG A 102 2.48 9.60 4.29
CA ARG A 102 3.44 9.87 5.34
C ARG A 102 4.78 9.22 5.03
N GLU A 103 4.74 7.95 4.64
CA GLU A 103 5.94 7.18 4.32
C GLU A 103 5.60 5.98 3.45
N ALA A 104 6.48 5.69 2.49
CA ALA A 104 6.42 4.47 1.72
C ALA A 104 7.81 3.85 1.60
N PHE A 105 7.88 2.52 1.57
CA PHE A 105 9.15 1.80 1.54
C PHE A 105 9.04 0.45 0.84
N LEU A 106 10.19 -0.07 0.44
CA LEU A 106 10.40 -1.41 -0.07
C LEU A 106 11.29 -2.23 0.86
N LEU A 107 10.98 -3.52 0.95
CA LEU A 107 11.84 -4.56 1.50
C LEU A 107 11.86 -5.77 0.56
N PRO A 108 13.00 -6.45 0.38
CA PRO A 108 13.00 -7.77 -0.22
C PRO A 108 12.11 -8.74 0.60
N HIS A 109 11.55 -9.73 -0.07
CA HIS A 109 10.70 -10.76 0.52
C HIS A 109 11.22 -11.29 1.87
N ASP A 110 12.48 -11.72 1.91
CA ASP A 110 13.05 -12.35 3.10
C ASP A 110 13.18 -11.37 4.28
N ALA A 111 13.56 -10.12 4.02
CA ALA A 111 13.64 -9.07 5.04
C ALA A 111 12.24 -8.71 5.59
N ALA A 112 11.23 -8.66 4.72
CA ALA A 112 9.83 -8.45 5.14
C ALA A 112 9.33 -9.59 6.03
N TRP A 113 9.64 -10.85 5.67
CA TRP A 113 9.30 -12.01 6.50
C TRP A 113 10.00 -12.03 7.83
N GLU A 114 11.27 -11.62 7.88
CA GLU A 114 12.00 -11.55 9.12
C GLU A 114 11.40 -10.50 10.06
N CYS A 115 11.00 -9.33 9.52
CA CYS A 115 10.23 -8.33 10.27
C CYS A 115 8.91 -8.91 10.80
N ALA A 116 8.12 -9.57 9.95
CA ALA A 116 6.84 -10.17 10.32
C ALA A 116 6.97 -11.21 11.44
N ARG A 117 8.04 -12.02 11.39
CA ARG A 117 8.36 -13.03 12.41
C ARG A 117 8.70 -12.40 13.75
N LEU A 118 9.49 -11.32 13.78
CA LEU A 118 9.90 -10.65 15.01
C LEU A 118 8.70 -10.06 15.77
N ASN A 119 7.70 -9.56 15.04
CA ASN A 119 6.52 -8.92 15.64
C ASN A 119 5.44 -9.90 16.13
N ARG A 120 5.64 -11.23 15.99
CA ARG A 120 4.75 -12.33 16.46
C ARG A 120 3.29 -12.30 15.98
N ARG A 121 2.91 -11.32 15.16
CA ARG A 121 1.56 -11.11 14.61
C ARG A 121 1.53 -11.13 13.08
N SER A 122 2.64 -11.53 12.47
CA SER A 122 2.85 -11.47 11.02
C SER A 122 2.74 -10.05 10.48
N ASP A 123 3.23 -9.07 11.24
CA ASP A 123 3.16 -7.65 10.89
C ASP A 123 4.55 -7.09 10.56
N VAL A 124 4.66 -6.33 9.48
CA VAL A 124 5.79 -5.46 9.21
C VAL A 124 5.47 -4.07 9.76
N THR A 125 6.25 -3.59 10.72
CA THR A 125 6.13 -2.20 11.21
C THR A 125 7.16 -1.31 10.53
N LEU A 126 6.89 -0.01 10.49
CA LEU A 126 7.86 0.97 9.99
C LEU A 126 9.18 0.93 10.76
N LYS A 127 9.11 0.76 12.09
CA LYS A 127 10.29 0.64 12.96
C LYS A 127 11.13 -0.58 12.59
N SER A 128 10.49 -1.75 12.43
CA SER A 128 11.21 -2.98 12.05
C SER A 128 11.77 -2.89 10.63
N ALA A 129 11.05 -2.25 9.71
CA ALA A 129 11.49 -2.08 8.33
C ALA A 129 12.74 -1.19 8.26
N ARG A 130 12.73 0.00 8.89
CA ARG A 130 13.86 0.93 8.92
C ARG A 130 15.12 0.37 9.58
N ALA A 131 14.98 -0.66 10.42
CA ALA A 131 16.11 -1.34 11.04
C ALA A 131 16.81 -2.32 10.07
N ARG A 132 16.25 -2.58 8.89
CA ARG A 132 16.82 -3.48 7.88
C ARG A 132 17.82 -2.75 6.98
N PRO A 133 18.99 -3.33 6.70
CA PRO A 133 19.93 -2.74 5.75
C PRO A 133 19.37 -2.68 4.32
N GLU A 134 18.39 -3.52 3.99
CA GLU A 134 17.73 -3.57 2.69
C GLU A 134 16.55 -2.58 2.57
N TYR A 135 16.25 -1.82 3.63
CA TYR A 135 15.20 -0.81 3.59
C TYR A 135 15.47 0.20 2.48
N ARG A 136 14.50 0.38 1.59
CA ARG A 136 14.55 1.40 0.54
C ARG A 136 13.34 2.32 0.70
N PRO A 137 13.52 3.61 0.99
CA PRO A 137 12.41 4.54 0.93
C PRO A 137 11.92 4.63 -0.52
N LEU A 138 10.61 4.62 -0.72
CA LEU A 138 10.03 5.04 -1.99
C LEU A 138 10.01 6.57 -2.03
N PRO A 139 10.21 7.20 -3.20
CA PRO A 139 10.08 8.64 -3.33
C PRO A 139 8.70 9.11 -2.85
N LYS A 140 8.56 10.41 -2.55
CA LYS A 140 7.28 10.98 -2.12
C LYS A 140 6.24 10.73 -3.20
N LEU A 141 5.37 9.77 -2.91
CA LEU A 141 4.31 9.33 -3.81
C LEU A 141 3.24 10.41 -4.00
N ASP A 142 3.21 11.41 -3.10
CA ASP A 142 2.29 12.56 -3.17
C ASP A 142 2.57 13.48 -4.37
N ASP A 143 3.81 13.48 -4.90
CA ASP A 143 4.18 14.27 -6.08
C ASP A 143 3.85 13.54 -7.39
N LEU A 144 3.46 12.26 -7.31
CA LEU A 144 2.92 11.53 -8.45
C LEU A 144 1.52 12.07 -8.70
N GLN A 145 1.42 12.99 -9.67
CA GLN A 145 0.15 13.34 -10.28
C GLN A 145 -0.40 12.06 -10.93
N ALA A 146 -1.15 11.25 -10.18
CA ALA A 146 -2.14 10.38 -10.77
C ALA A 146 -3.00 11.31 -11.63
N GLY A 147 -2.78 11.30 -12.95
CA GLY A 147 -3.24 12.36 -13.86
C GLY A 147 -4.70 12.71 -13.63
N PHE A 148 -4.94 13.88 -13.03
CA PHE A 148 -6.26 14.48 -12.86
C PHE A 148 -6.47 15.63 -13.87
N ASP A 149 -5.84 15.54 -15.04
CA ASP A 149 -6.14 16.46 -16.15
C ASP A 149 -7.33 15.89 -16.94
N ALA A 150 -8.50 16.44 -16.59
CA ALA A 150 -9.76 16.60 -17.33
C ALA A 150 -10.26 15.47 -18.25
#